data_AF-K9HLV1-F1
#
_entry.id   AF-K9HLV1-F1
#
_cell.length_a   1.000
_cell.length_b   1.000
_cell.length_c   1.000
_cell.angle_alpha   90.00
_cell.angle_beta   90.00
_cell.angle_gamma   90.00
#
_symmetry.space_group_name_H-M   'P 1'
#
loop_
_entity.id
_entity.type
_entity.pdbx_description
1 polymer ?
#
loop_
_entity_poly.entity_id
_entity_poly.type
_entity_poly.pdbx_seq_one_letter_code
_entity_poly.pdbx_strand_id
1 'polypeptide(L)'
;MTCHSQLWTDADLLAPVRQSWAERTPIHWARVHNLPDFAYFDHSIHVSSGVGCVECHGNVDEMPLTRQAENLRMRFCIDCHDDPAPRLRPREAVFDMDWTPPPDRRALGERLVERYGIDTDDLTHCYICHR
;
A
#
# COMPACT_ATOMS: atom_id res chain seq x y z
N MET A 1 -6.67 12.15 -19.48
CA MET A 1 -7.82 12.08 -20.40
C MET A 1 -7.61 10.99 -21.46
N THR A 2 -7.52 9.73 -21.03
CA THR A 2 -7.42 8.57 -21.94
C THR A 2 -8.78 7.94 -22.16
N CYS A 3 -9.42 7.46 -21.08
CA CYS A 3 -10.76 6.88 -21.12
C CYS A 3 -11.86 7.96 -21.03
N HIS A 4 -11.75 8.90 -20.08
CA HIS A 4 -12.78 9.93 -19.85
C HIS A 4 -12.85 11.04 -20.91
N SER A 5 -12.08 10.93 -21.98
CA SER A 5 -12.31 11.70 -23.22
C SER A 5 -13.38 11.07 -24.12
N GLN A 6 -13.76 9.82 -23.84
CA GLN A 6 -14.71 9.03 -24.63
C GLN A 6 -15.85 8.45 -23.77
N LEU A 7 -15.58 8.16 -22.49
CA LEU A 7 -16.54 7.56 -21.56
C LEU A 7 -16.95 8.54 -20.46
N TRP A 8 -18.26 8.63 -20.21
CA TRP A 8 -18.85 9.50 -19.19
C TRP A 8 -18.37 10.96 -19.29
N THR A 9 -18.29 11.45 -20.53
CA THR A 9 -17.77 12.78 -20.86
C THR A 9 -18.54 13.91 -20.20
N ASP A 10 -19.84 13.71 -19.95
CA ASP A 10 -20.74 14.73 -19.39
C ASP A 10 -21.13 14.48 -17.93
N ALA A 11 -20.49 13.50 -17.26
CA ALA A 11 -20.75 13.28 -15.84
C ALA A 11 -20.23 14.45 -15.00
N ASP A 12 -21.09 14.98 -14.12
CA ASP A 12 -20.78 16.13 -13.25
C ASP A 12 -19.61 15.84 -12.31
N LEU A 13 -19.58 14.64 -11.72
CA LEU A 13 -18.52 14.20 -10.79
C LEU A 13 -17.11 14.25 -11.44
N LEU A 14 -17.04 14.12 -12.77
CA LEU A 14 -15.78 14.13 -13.52
C LEU A 14 -15.41 15.51 -14.08
N ALA A 15 -16.23 16.55 -13.84
CA ALA A 15 -15.94 17.91 -14.27
C ALA A 15 -14.55 18.40 -13.81
N PRO A 16 -14.10 18.14 -12.56
CA PRO A 16 -12.75 18.54 -12.13
C PRO A 16 -11.63 17.91 -12.95
N VAL A 17 -11.81 16.67 -13.43
CA VAL A 17 -10.81 15.97 -14.27
C VAL A 17 -10.72 16.63 -15.65
N ARG A 18 -11.85 16.98 -16.24
CA ARG A 18 -11.89 17.68 -17.54
C ARG A 18 -11.29 19.08 -17.43
N GLN A 19 -11.64 19.82 -16.39
CA GLN A 19 -11.11 21.15 -16.13
C GLN A 19 -9.59 21.13 -15.93
N SER A 20 -9.10 20.22 -15.07
CA SER A 20 -7.67 20.02 -14.85
C SER A 20 -6.90 19.78 -16.15
N TRP A 21 -7.46 18.97 -17.05
CA TRP A 21 -6.85 18.72 -18.35
C TRP A 21 -6.85 19.95 -19.27
N ALA A 22 -7.95 20.67 -19.36
CA ALA A 22 -8.08 21.84 -20.24
C ALA A 22 -7.17 23.00 -19.80
N GLU A 23 -7.12 23.26 -18.49
CA GLU A 23 -6.38 24.37 -17.90
C GLU A 23 -4.92 24.04 -17.61
N ARG A 24 -4.54 22.76 -17.69
CA ARG A 24 -3.23 22.22 -17.27
C ARG A 24 -2.92 22.48 -15.79
N THR A 25 -3.95 22.60 -14.97
CA THR A 25 -3.84 22.75 -13.52
C THR A 25 -4.03 21.38 -12.86
N PRO A 26 -3.08 20.86 -12.07
CA PRO A 26 -3.23 19.57 -11.41
C PRO A 26 -4.42 19.53 -10.45
N ILE A 27 -5.10 18.38 -10.37
CA ILE A 27 -6.12 18.15 -9.34
C ILE A 27 -5.44 18.09 -7.97
N HIS A 28 -5.98 18.86 -7.02
CA HIS A 28 -5.58 18.80 -5.63
C HIS A 28 -6.28 17.64 -4.92
N TRP A 29 -5.65 16.47 -4.93
CA TRP A 29 -6.16 15.30 -4.24
C TRP A 29 -6.01 15.45 -2.72
N ALA A 30 -7.06 15.08 -1.98
CA ALA A 30 -6.97 14.89 -0.54
C ALA A 30 -6.22 13.57 -0.26
N ARG A 31 -4.99 13.67 0.24
CA ARG A 31 -4.19 12.50 0.62
C ARG A 31 -4.76 11.89 1.90
N VAL A 32 -5.20 10.63 1.83
CA VAL A 32 -5.78 9.89 2.96
C VAL A 32 -4.69 9.33 3.89
N HIS A 33 -3.67 8.69 3.32
CA HIS A 33 -2.53 8.19 4.07
C HIS A 33 -1.40 9.22 4.01
N ASN A 34 -1.27 10.04 5.04
CA ASN A 34 -0.26 11.09 5.13
C ASN A 34 0.65 10.86 6.35
N LEU A 35 1.77 10.17 6.12
CA LEU A 35 2.80 10.01 7.15
C LEU A 35 3.51 11.37 7.41
N PRO A 36 4.02 11.60 8.62
CA PRO A 36 4.82 12.79 8.90
C PRO A 36 6.09 12.83 8.04
N ASP A 37 6.54 14.03 7.65
CA ASP A 37 7.67 14.21 6.73
C ASP A 37 9.01 13.68 7.29
N PHE A 38 9.15 13.51 8.60
CA PHE A 38 10.33 12.91 9.25
C PHE A 38 10.35 11.37 9.19
N ALA A 39 9.31 10.76 8.63
CA ALA A 39 9.21 9.33 8.40
C ALA A 39 9.22 9.07 6.88
N TYR A 40 10.34 8.57 6.39
CA TYR A 40 10.49 8.12 5.03
C TYR A 40 9.87 6.74 4.85
N PHE A 41 9.04 6.59 3.81
CA PHE A 41 8.41 5.32 3.44
C PHE A 41 8.70 4.98 1.99
N ASP A 42 9.19 3.76 1.74
CA ASP A 42 9.45 3.24 0.40
C ASP A 42 8.46 2.13 0.06
N HIS A 43 7.58 2.33 -0.94
CA HIS A 43 6.63 1.31 -1.35
C HIS A 43 7.31 0.09 -2.01
N SER A 44 8.43 0.31 -2.70
CA SER A 44 9.04 -0.70 -3.58
C SER A 44 9.58 -1.89 -2.80
N ILE A 45 10.22 -1.64 -1.66
CA ILE A 45 10.78 -2.70 -0.81
C ILE A 45 9.67 -3.60 -0.27
N HIS A 46 8.56 -3.03 0.23
CA HIS A 46 7.44 -3.81 0.78
C HIS A 46 6.81 -4.72 -0.26
N VAL A 47 6.51 -4.18 -1.45
CA VAL A 47 5.98 -4.95 -2.59
C VAL A 47 6.95 -6.06 -2.98
N SER A 48 8.25 -5.75 -3.09
CA SER A 48 9.27 -6.73 -3.46
C SER A 48 9.53 -7.79 -2.38
N SER A 49 9.23 -7.48 -1.12
CA SER A 49 9.34 -8.42 0.01
C SER A 49 8.08 -9.26 0.21
N GLY A 50 7.05 -9.09 -0.63
CA GLY A 50 5.83 -9.89 -0.56
C GLY A 50 4.78 -9.34 0.41
N VAL A 51 4.80 -8.04 0.71
CA VAL A 51 3.73 -7.38 1.48
C VAL A 51 2.62 -6.95 0.52
N GLY A 52 1.41 -7.48 0.72
CA GLY A 52 0.25 -7.14 -0.08
C GLY A 52 -0.32 -5.75 0.23
N CYS A 53 -0.94 -5.10 -0.77
CA CYS A 53 -1.58 -3.79 -0.61
C CYS A 53 -2.62 -3.78 0.53
N VAL A 54 -3.36 -4.88 0.66
CA VAL A 54 -4.43 -5.07 1.65
C VAL A 54 -3.92 -4.95 3.08
N GLU A 55 -2.67 -5.35 3.37
CA GLU A 55 -2.11 -5.31 4.73
C GLU A 55 -2.02 -3.89 5.29
N CYS A 56 -1.90 -2.87 4.42
CA CYS A 56 -1.77 -1.47 4.84
C CYS A 56 -2.96 -0.59 4.41
N HIS A 57 -3.57 -0.88 3.27
CA HIS A 57 -4.64 -0.06 2.69
C HIS A 57 -6.03 -0.67 2.81
N GLY A 58 -6.15 -1.93 3.28
CA GLY A 58 -7.40 -2.69 3.26
C GLY A 58 -7.87 -3.03 1.85
N ASN A 59 -9.11 -3.50 1.73
CA ASN A 59 -9.75 -3.85 0.46
C ASN A 59 -10.15 -2.58 -0.32
N VAL A 60 -9.18 -1.95 -0.98
CA VAL A 60 -9.38 -0.69 -1.73
C VAL A 60 -10.36 -0.86 -2.90
N ASP A 61 -10.43 -2.05 -3.47
CA ASP A 61 -11.39 -2.45 -4.51
C ASP A 61 -12.85 -2.38 -4.04
N GLU A 62 -13.09 -2.57 -2.73
CA GLU A 62 -14.40 -2.42 -2.09
C GLU A 62 -14.64 -1.00 -1.51
N MET A 63 -13.77 -0.03 -1.80
CA MET A 63 -13.88 1.34 -1.30
C MET A 63 -14.39 2.32 -2.38
N PRO A 64 -15.69 2.68 -2.40
CA PRO A 64 -16.20 3.73 -3.29
C PRO A 64 -15.52 5.09 -3.06
N LEU A 65 -15.11 5.36 -1.82
CA LEU A 65 -14.26 6.45 -1.43
C LEU A 65 -13.14 5.88 -0.56
N THR A 66 -11.89 6.23 -0.88
CA THR A 66 -10.74 5.75 -0.13
C THR A 66 -10.80 6.25 1.32
N ARG A 67 -10.52 5.34 2.24
CA ARG A 67 -10.47 5.62 3.68
C ARG A 67 -9.20 5.03 4.26
N GLN A 68 -8.82 5.54 5.43
CA GLN A 68 -7.72 4.98 6.18
C GLN A 68 -8.19 3.68 6.84
N ALA A 69 -7.74 2.53 6.31
CA ALA A 69 -8.06 1.22 6.88
C ALA A 69 -7.24 0.97 8.15
N GLU A 70 -5.93 1.20 8.06
CA GLU A 70 -4.99 1.06 9.17
C GLU A 70 -4.49 2.41 9.67
N ASN A 71 -4.24 2.52 10.98
CA ASN A 71 -3.85 3.80 11.58
C ASN A 71 -2.45 4.28 11.14
N LEU A 72 -1.61 3.40 10.57
CA LEU A 72 -0.24 3.64 10.11
C LEU A 72 0.62 4.44 11.11
N ARG A 73 0.38 4.24 12.42
CA ARG A 73 1.23 4.79 13.47
C ARG A 73 2.49 3.94 13.57
N MET A 74 3.57 4.52 14.12
CA MET A 74 4.86 3.83 14.27
C MET A 74 4.71 2.40 14.82
N ARG A 75 3.87 2.19 15.84
CA ARG A 75 3.66 0.87 16.43
C ARG A 75 3.15 -0.17 15.43
N PHE A 76 2.22 0.21 14.54
CA PHE A 76 1.74 -0.68 13.48
C PHE A 76 2.87 -1.15 12.57
N CYS A 77 3.76 -0.23 12.18
CA CYS A 77 4.92 -0.54 11.34
C CYS A 77 5.93 -1.42 12.10
N ILE A 78 6.25 -1.08 13.35
CA ILE A 78 7.20 -1.82 14.17
C ILE A 78 6.69 -3.23 14.49
N ASP A 79 5.40 -3.42 14.78
CA ASP A 79 4.82 -4.75 15.00
C ASP A 79 4.89 -5.65 13.75
N CYS A 80 5.05 -5.06 12.56
CA CYS A 80 5.30 -5.78 11.31
C CYS A 80 6.80 -5.98 11.05
N HIS A 81 7.63 -4.99 11.37
CA HIS A 81 9.08 -5.10 11.19
C HIS A 81 9.72 -6.06 12.20
N ASP A 82 9.18 -6.16 13.42
CA ASP A 82 9.58 -7.11 14.45
C ASP A 82 9.21 -8.55 14.08
N ASP A 83 8.05 -8.74 13.43
CA ASP A 83 7.59 -10.04 12.97
C ASP A 83 6.79 -9.93 11.65
N PRO A 84 7.48 -9.97 10.48
CA PRO A 84 6.82 -9.80 9.19
C PRO A 84 6.13 -11.06 8.72
N ALA A 85 6.54 -12.24 9.19
CA ALA A 85 6.09 -13.53 8.66
C ALA A 85 4.54 -13.65 8.56
N PRO A 86 3.75 -13.25 9.56
CA PRO A 86 2.29 -13.33 9.47
C PRO A 86 1.67 -12.44 8.41
N ARG A 87 2.39 -11.48 7.82
CA ARG A 87 1.88 -10.48 6.85
C ARG A 87 2.43 -10.68 5.44
N LEU A 88 3.36 -11.61 5.26
CA LEU A 88 3.92 -11.92 3.95
C LEU A 88 3.01 -12.85 3.13
N ARG A 89 3.06 -12.66 1.82
CA ARG A 89 2.44 -13.52 0.80
C ARG A 89 3.42 -13.69 -0.37
N PRO A 90 3.20 -14.70 -1.25
CA PRO A 90 4.00 -14.83 -2.46
C PRO A 90 3.94 -13.55 -3.31
N ARG A 91 5.05 -13.17 -3.95
CA ARG A 91 5.15 -11.96 -4.80
C ARG A 91 4.06 -11.91 -5.89
N GLU A 92 3.69 -13.07 -6.41
CA GLU A 92 2.67 -13.22 -7.45
C GLU A 92 1.27 -12.85 -6.94
N ALA A 93 1.05 -12.87 -5.62
CA ALA A 93 -0.22 -12.56 -4.96
C ALA A 93 -0.22 -11.16 -4.28
N VAL A 94 0.83 -10.35 -4.45
CA VAL A 94 0.93 -9.02 -3.81
C VAL A 94 -0.20 -8.07 -4.24
N PHE A 95 -0.57 -8.13 -5.52
CA PHE A 95 -1.64 -7.32 -6.12
C PHE A 95 -2.99 -8.04 -6.16
N ASP A 96 -3.07 -9.26 -5.63
CA ASP A 96 -4.32 -9.99 -5.49
C ASP A 96 -5.03 -9.54 -4.21
N MET A 97 -6.13 -8.81 -4.40
CA MET A 97 -6.94 -8.23 -3.30
C MET A 97 -7.77 -9.30 -2.59
N ASP A 98 -8.12 -10.39 -3.29
CA ASP A 98 -8.92 -11.50 -2.77
C ASP A 98 -8.07 -12.65 -2.24
N TRP A 99 -6.74 -12.45 -2.15
CA TRP A 99 -5.82 -13.48 -1.70
C TRP A 99 -6.17 -13.96 -0.29
N THR A 100 -6.44 -15.26 -0.18
CA THR A 100 -6.68 -15.90 1.11
C THR A 100 -5.43 -16.67 1.55
N PRO A 101 -4.94 -16.44 2.79
CA PRO A 101 -3.78 -17.17 3.29
C PRO A 101 -4.11 -18.66 3.45
N PRO A 102 -3.13 -19.56 3.25
CA PRO A 102 -3.30 -20.95 3.63
C PRO A 102 -3.51 -21.08 5.14
N PRO A 103 -4.06 -22.22 5.63
CA PRO A 103 -4.30 -22.44 7.05
C PRO A 103 -3.05 -22.20 7.93
N ASP A 104 -1.87 -22.53 7.42
CA ASP A 104 -0.59 -22.26 8.08
C ASP A 104 0.11 -21.02 7.47
N ARG A 105 -0.45 -19.85 7.76
CA ARG A 105 0.06 -18.54 7.32
C ARG A 105 1.46 -18.26 7.87
N ARG A 106 1.73 -18.67 9.12
CA ARG A 106 3.01 -18.45 9.80
C ARG A 106 4.14 -19.19 9.08
N ALA A 107 3.99 -20.50 8.85
CA ALA A 107 5.04 -21.28 8.19
C ALA A 107 5.26 -20.84 6.75
N LEU A 108 4.22 -20.36 6.06
CA LEU A 108 4.39 -19.71 4.75
C LEU A 108 5.27 -18.47 4.89
N GLY A 109 4.94 -17.57 5.82
CA GLY A 109 5.69 -16.36 6.10
C GLY A 109 7.16 -16.60 6.38
N GLU A 110 7.47 -17.55 7.27
CA GLU A 110 8.86 -17.90 7.62
C GLU A 110 9.66 -18.38 6.40
N ARG A 111 9.04 -19.22 5.55
CA ARG A 111 9.67 -19.64 4.28
C ARG A 111 9.88 -18.46 3.33
N LEU A 112 9.00 -17.47 3.34
CA LEU A 112 9.11 -16.28 2.49
C LEU A 112 10.20 -15.33 3.02
N VAL A 113 10.32 -15.16 4.34
CA VAL A 113 11.44 -14.43 4.97
C VAL A 113 12.77 -15.00 4.50
N GLU A 114 12.95 -16.32 4.61
CA GLU A 114 14.17 -17.00 4.17
C GLU A 114 14.37 -16.88 2.65
N ARG A 115 13.34 -17.17 1.85
CA ARG A 115 13.41 -17.13 0.39
C ARG A 115 13.73 -15.75 -0.16
N TYR A 116 13.21 -14.71 0.45
CA TYR A 116 13.37 -13.33 0.00
C TYR A 116 14.57 -12.63 0.66
N GLY A 117 15.27 -13.30 1.58
CA GLY A 117 16.44 -12.74 2.26
C GLY A 117 16.08 -11.51 3.10
N ILE A 118 14.94 -11.54 3.80
CA ILE A 118 14.49 -10.45 4.65
C ILE A 118 15.29 -10.52 5.96
N ASP A 119 16.16 -9.54 6.19
CA ASP A 119 16.93 -9.41 7.42
C ASP A 119 16.06 -8.81 8.53
N THR A 120 15.43 -9.66 9.33
CA THR A 120 14.51 -9.24 10.41
C THR A 120 15.21 -8.56 11.57
N ASP A 121 16.50 -8.80 11.77
CA ASP A 121 17.24 -8.22 12.89
C ASP A 121 17.48 -6.71 12.68
N ASP A 122 17.46 -6.26 11.42
CA ASP A 122 17.77 -4.87 11.06
C ASP A 122 16.55 -3.95 10.93
N LEU A 123 15.34 -4.52 10.77
CA LEU A 123 14.15 -3.77 10.33
C LEU A 123 13.65 -2.72 11.32
N THR A 124 14.01 -2.83 12.59
CA THR A 124 13.50 -1.94 13.66
C THR A 124 14.42 -0.77 13.98
N HIS A 125 15.58 -0.67 13.32
CA HIS A 125 16.49 0.44 13.51
C HIS A 125 15.92 1.75 12.96
N CYS A 126 16.17 2.86 13.67
CA CYS A 126 15.60 4.16 13.33
C CYS A 126 15.98 4.62 11.91
N TYR A 127 17.16 4.27 11.40
CA TYR A 127 17.61 4.70 10.07
C TYR A 127 16.82 4.08 8.91
N ILE A 128 16.04 3.02 9.18
CA ILE A 128 15.16 2.41 8.19
C ILE A 128 14.07 3.41 7.76
N CYS A 129 13.57 4.22 8.70
CA CYS A 129 12.44 5.13 8.49
C CYS A 129 12.76 6.61 8.74
N HIS A 130 13.74 6.95 9.59
CA HIS A 130 14.04 8.31 10.01
C HIS A 130 15.35 8.79 9.39
N ARG A 131 15.25 9.41 8.21
CA ARG A 131 16.39 9.89 7.41
C ARG A 131 16.10 11.23 6.75
#